data_AF-A0A0D2VU99-F1
#
_entry.id   AF-A0A0D2VU99-F1
#
_cell.length_a   1.000
_cell.length_b   1.000
_cell.length_c   1.000
_cell.angle_alpha   90.00
_cell.angle_beta   90.00
_cell.angle_gamma   90.00
#
_symmetry.space_group_name_H-M   'P 1'
#
loop_
_entity.id
_entity.type
_entity.pdbx_description
1 polymer ?
#
loop_
_entity_poly.entity_id
_entity_poly.type
_entity_poly.pdbx_seq_one_letter_code
_entity_poly.pdbx_strand_id
1 'polypeptide(L)'
;MEAVVASKPVIKVAAISGSLRKASFNRGLIRTDLEVDGKFPPAVEAFRQKILESDSILFASPEYNYSLTAPLKNALDWASRPPNVWADKAAAIVSAGGGFGGARSHYHLRQVGVFLDLHFINKPEFYLNAFQPPAKFDSDGNLIDEDSKERMKQVLLSLQAFTLRLQPKN
;
A
#
# COMPACT_ATOMS: atom_id res chain seq x y z
N MET A 1 32.67 29.77 -1.26
CA MET A 1 31.52 29.18 -1.98
C MET A 1 31.07 27.99 -1.15
N GLU A 2 30.07 28.19 -0.29
CA GLU A 2 29.44 27.08 0.41
C GLU A 2 28.60 26.28 -0.59
N ALA A 3 28.89 24.98 -0.70
CA ALA A 3 28.04 24.07 -1.44
C ALA A 3 26.69 24.01 -0.72
N VAL A 4 25.64 24.54 -1.35
CA VAL A 4 24.26 24.32 -0.91
C VAL A 4 24.02 22.82 -1.02
N VAL A 5 24.04 22.14 0.13
CA VAL A 5 23.63 20.73 0.22
C VAL A 5 22.15 20.71 -0.13
N ALA A 6 21.81 20.26 -1.34
CA ALA A 6 20.43 20.06 -1.75
C ALA A 6 19.74 19.15 -0.70
N SER A 7 18.71 19.67 -0.04
CA SER A 7 17.94 18.91 0.94
C SER A 7 17.40 17.65 0.27
N LYS A 8 17.58 16.48 0.90
CA LYS A 8 17.02 15.23 0.38
C LYS A 8 15.51 15.41 0.15
N PRO A 9 14.98 15.03 -1.03
CA PRO A 9 13.55 15.16 -1.29
C PRO A 9 12.76 14.34 -0.27
N VAL A 10 11.80 14.99 0.37
CA VAL A 10 10.88 14.34 1.32
C VAL A 10 9.76 13.69 0.53
N ILE A 11 9.58 12.37 0.69
CA ILE A 11 8.53 11.58 0.03
C ILE A 11 7.46 11.22 1.04
N LYS A 12 6.21 11.53 0.74
CA LYS A 12 5.04 11.15 1.53
C LYS A 12 4.53 9.78 1.05
N VAL A 13 4.49 8.82 1.97
CA VAL A 13 4.01 7.46 1.68
C VAL A 13 2.69 7.23 2.41
N ALA A 14 1.64 6.85 1.69
CA ALA A 14 0.43 6.32 2.31
C ALA A 14 0.58 4.79 2.50
N ALA A 15 0.68 4.34 3.74
CA ALA A 15 0.72 2.92 4.08
C ALA A 15 -0.70 2.39 4.35
N ILE A 16 -1.10 1.35 3.64
CA ILE A 16 -2.47 0.82 3.68
C ILE A 16 -2.47 -0.60 4.22
N SER A 17 -3.15 -0.81 5.35
CA SER A 17 -3.38 -2.15 5.89
C SER A 17 -4.66 -2.76 5.33
N GLY A 18 -4.54 -3.92 4.67
CA GLY A 18 -5.66 -4.67 4.14
C GLY A 18 -6.41 -5.52 5.18
N SER A 19 -6.39 -5.16 6.46
CA SER A 19 -7.05 -5.90 7.55
C SER A 19 -8.00 -4.97 8.31
N LEU A 20 -9.11 -5.50 8.80
CA LEU A 20 -9.99 -4.76 9.72
C LEU A 20 -9.24 -4.60 11.04
N ARG A 21 -8.78 -3.38 11.30
CA ARG A 21 -8.16 -2.95 12.55
C ARG A 21 -9.00 -1.84 13.14
N LYS A 22 -8.87 -1.58 14.45
CA LYS A 22 -9.56 -0.47 15.14
C LYS A 22 -9.33 0.90 14.45
N ALA A 23 -8.19 1.07 13.80
CA ALA A 23 -7.82 2.28 13.05
C ALA A 23 -8.17 2.24 11.54
N SER A 24 -8.87 1.20 11.06
CA SER A 24 -9.21 1.07 9.64
C SER A 24 -10.25 2.12 9.24
N PHE A 25 -10.04 2.74 8.08
CA PHE A 25 -11.04 3.62 7.44
C PHE A 25 -12.21 2.84 6.84
N ASN A 26 -12.11 1.50 6.77
CA ASN A 26 -13.20 0.65 6.34
C ASN A 26 -14.28 0.57 7.44
N ARG A 27 -15.20 1.53 7.42
CA ARG A 27 -16.38 1.57 8.29
C ARG A 27 -17.64 1.00 7.63
N GLY A 28 -17.52 0.45 6.42
CA GLY A 28 -18.61 -0.11 5.66
C GLY A 28 -18.21 -0.51 4.24
N LEU A 29 -18.98 -1.44 3.67
CA LEU A 29 -18.81 -1.83 2.27
C LEU A 29 -19.16 -0.67 1.33
N ILE A 30 -18.57 -0.69 0.15
CA ILE A 30 -18.93 0.22 -0.92
C ILE A 30 -20.40 0.05 -1.27
N ARG A 31 -21.11 1.18 -1.30
CA ARG A 31 -22.50 1.25 -1.69
C ARG A 31 -22.70 2.53 -2.49
N THR A 32 -23.19 2.39 -3.71
CA THR A 32 -23.35 3.49 -4.67
C THR A 32 -24.37 4.53 -4.19
N ASP A 33 -25.34 4.13 -3.37
CA ASP A 33 -26.35 5.01 -2.76
C ASP A 33 -25.77 6.04 -1.78
N LEU A 34 -24.57 5.81 -1.26
CA LEU A 34 -23.86 6.76 -0.40
C LEU A 34 -23.12 7.85 -1.19
N GLU A 35 -23.06 7.73 -2.52
CA GLU A 35 -22.57 8.78 -3.40
C GLU A 35 -23.71 9.77 -3.63
N VAL A 36 -23.67 10.90 -2.94
CA VAL A 36 -24.71 11.93 -3.00
C VAL A 36 -24.06 13.23 -3.46
N ASP A 37 -24.59 13.82 -4.53
CA ASP A 37 -24.09 15.06 -5.13
C ASP A 37 -22.58 15.03 -5.45
N GLY A 38 -22.08 13.86 -5.88
CA GLY A 38 -20.66 13.65 -6.20
C GLY A 38 -19.73 13.62 -4.98
N LYS A 39 -20.28 13.45 -3.76
CA LYS A 39 -19.51 13.34 -2.51
C LYS A 39 -19.66 11.97 -1.89
N PHE A 40 -18.64 11.57 -1.15
CA PHE A 40 -18.58 10.30 -0.41
C PHE A 40 -18.75 10.51 1.09
N PRO A 41 -18.98 9.44 1.88
CA PRO A 41 -18.97 9.53 3.34
C PRO A 41 -17.68 10.20 3.86
N PRO A 42 -17.73 11.01 4.94
CA PRO A 42 -16.57 11.78 5.40
C PRO A 42 -15.29 10.96 5.66
N ALA A 43 -15.44 9.71 6.12
CA ALA A 43 -14.30 8.81 6.30
C ALA A 43 -13.66 8.38 4.97
N VAL A 44 -14.46 8.22 3.92
CA VAL A 44 -13.99 7.92 2.55
C VAL A 44 -13.30 9.13 1.95
N GLU A 45 -13.85 10.33 2.12
CA GLU A 45 -13.20 11.57 1.66
C GLU A 45 -11.85 11.80 2.34
N ALA A 46 -11.80 11.66 3.67
CA ALA A 46 -10.56 11.76 4.42
C ALA A 46 -9.51 10.72 3.98
N PHE A 47 -9.96 9.52 3.62
CA PHE A 47 -9.09 8.48 3.07
C PHE A 47 -8.58 8.84 1.66
N ARG A 48 -9.47 9.29 0.77
CA ARG A 48 -9.14 9.73 -0.59
C ARG A 48 -8.14 10.90 -0.57
N GLN A 49 -8.34 11.86 0.32
CA GLN A 49 -7.44 13.00 0.48
C GLN A 49 -6.02 12.58 0.89
N LYS A 50 -5.89 11.60 1.80
CA LYS A 50 -4.57 11.06 2.18
C LYS A 50 -3.85 10.38 1.03
N ILE A 51 -4.59 9.73 0.13
CA ILE A 51 -4.01 9.14 -1.08
C ILE A 51 -3.52 10.25 -2.00
N LEU A 52 -4.35 11.27 -2.26
CA LEU A 52 -3.99 12.43 -3.09
C LEU A 52 -2.70 13.11 -2.60
N GLU A 53 -2.59 13.34 -1.29
CA GLU A 53 -1.45 13.98 -0.64
C GLU A 53 -0.16 13.15 -0.60
N SER A 54 -0.24 11.86 -0.93
CA SER A 54 0.91 10.95 -0.93
C SER A 54 1.58 10.90 -2.31
N ASP A 55 2.90 10.80 -2.31
CA ASP A 55 3.70 10.60 -3.53
C ASP A 55 3.69 9.12 -3.97
N SER A 56 3.48 8.20 -3.02
CA SER A 56 3.52 6.76 -3.27
C SER A 56 2.69 5.97 -2.24
N ILE A 57 2.36 4.73 -2.59
CA ILE A 57 1.52 3.84 -1.78
C ILE A 57 2.29 2.57 -1.38
N LEU A 58 2.23 2.21 -0.10
CA LEU A 58 2.71 0.92 0.38
C LEU A 58 1.52 0.07 0.85
N PHE A 59 1.19 -0.99 0.10
CA PHE A 59 0.14 -1.92 0.46
C PHE A 59 0.69 -3.03 1.37
N ALA A 60 0.13 -3.16 2.57
CA ALA A 60 0.44 -4.21 3.53
C ALA A 60 -0.81 -5.05 3.81
N SER A 61 -0.93 -6.23 3.19
CA SER A 61 -2.15 -7.05 3.29
C SER A 61 -1.83 -8.53 3.34
N PRO A 62 -2.52 -9.33 4.17
CA PRO A 62 -2.42 -10.77 4.09
C PRO A 62 -3.13 -11.29 2.82
N GLU A 63 -3.15 -12.62 2.66
CA GLU A 63 -3.93 -13.29 1.62
C GLU A 63 -5.07 -14.06 2.27
N TYR A 64 -6.29 -13.82 1.79
CA TYR A 64 -7.48 -14.57 2.19
C TYR A 64 -7.99 -15.35 0.99
N ASN A 65 -8.10 -16.67 1.14
CA ASN A 65 -8.65 -17.57 0.12
C ASN A 65 -8.03 -17.37 -1.27
N TYR A 66 -6.69 -17.36 -1.33
CA TYR A 66 -5.88 -17.20 -2.55
C TYR A 66 -6.04 -15.86 -3.26
N SER A 67 -6.56 -14.84 -2.57
CA SER A 67 -6.76 -13.51 -3.13
C SER A 67 -6.45 -12.40 -2.13
N LEU A 68 -6.53 -11.17 -2.63
CA LEU A 68 -6.54 -9.96 -1.82
C LEU A 68 -7.75 -9.94 -0.88
N THR A 69 -7.58 -9.29 0.26
CA THR A 69 -8.62 -9.27 1.29
C THR A 69 -9.80 -8.39 0.89
N ALA A 70 -11.01 -8.76 1.34
CA ALA A 70 -12.20 -7.93 1.12
C ALA A 70 -12.05 -6.48 1.63
N PRO A 71 -11.42 -6.21 2.80
CA PRO A 71 -11.20 -4.84 3.24
C PRO A 71 -10.29 -4.03 2.33
N LEU A 72 -9.22 -4.64 1.78
CA LEU A 72 -8.35 -3.96 0.83
C LEU A 72 -9.08 -3.65 -0.47
N LYS A 73 -9.82 -4.63 -1.01
CA LYS A 73 -10.61 -4.44 -2.23
C LYS A 73 -11.60 -3.29 -2.09
N ASN A 74 -12.31 -3.27 -0.96
CA ASN A 74 -13.28 -2.23 -0.65
C ASN A 74 -12.65 -0.83 -0.59
N ALA A 75 -11.46 -0.71 0.01
CA ALA A 75 -10.72 0.55 0.05
C ALA A 75 -10.30 1.01 -1.36
N LEU A 76 -9.80 0.09 -2.19
CA LEU A 76 -9.47 0.36 -3.59
C LEU A 76 -10.71 0.86 -4.35
N ASP A 77 -11.85 0.20 -4.17
CA ASP A 77 -13.11 0.54 -4.85
C ASP A 77 -13.66 1.91 -4.45
N TRP A 78 -13.57 2.27 -3.16
CA TRP A 78 -13.99 3.59 -2.70
C TRP A 78 -13.16 4.73 -3.29
N ALA A 79 -11.84 4.52 -3.38
CA ALA A 79 -10.92 5.53 -3.90
C ALA A 79 -10.80 5.52 -5.43
N SER A 80 -11.32 4.49 -6.12
CA SER A 80 -11.37 4.46 -7.59
C SER A 80 -12.54 5.24 -8.18
N ARG A 81 -13.59 5.53 -7.36
CA ARG A 81 -14.74 6.32 -7.79
C ARG A 81 -14.28 7.68 -8.34
N PRO A 82 -14.84 8.16 -9.48
CA PRO A 82 -14.38 9.39 -10.12
C PRO A 82 -14.35 10.60 -9.16
N PRO A 83 -13.26 11.38 -9.14
CA PRO A 83 -11.99 11.12 -9.84
C PRO A 83 -11.20 9.97 -9.20
N ASN A 84 -10.59 9.10 -10.01
CA ASN A 84 -9.71 8.03 -9.52
C ASN A 84 -8.48 8.65 -8.84
N VAL A 85 -8.35 8.49 -7.53
CA VAL A 85 -7.23 9.10 -6.77
C VAL A 85 -5.97 8.23 -6.72
N TRP A 86 -6.02 7.03 -7.30
CA TRP A 86 -4.87 6.11 -7.36
C TRP A 86 -3.91 6.38 -8.52
N ALA A 87 -4.40 7.01 -9.58
CA ALA A 87 -3.69 7.12 -10.85
C ALA A 87 -2.30 7.77 -10.73
N ASP A 88 -1.38 7.32 -11.56
CA ASP A 88 0.02 7.75 -11.69
C ASP A 88 0.89 7.59 -10.42
N LYS A 89 0.38 6.97 -9.36
CA LYS A 89 1.13 6.80 -8.11
C LYS A 89 2.04 5.57 -8.15
N ALA A 90 3.28 5.75 -7.68
CA ALA A 90 4.18 4.65 -7.38
C ALA A 90 3.59 3.77 -6.27
N ALA A 91 3.76 2.45 -6.37
CA ALA A 91 3.25 1.51 -5.38
C ALA A 91 4.20 0.33 -5.11
N ALA A 92 4.15 -0.19 -3.88
CA ALA A 92 4.76 -1.46 -3.51
C ALA A 92 3.78 -2.31 -2.71
N ILE A 93 4.01 -3.62 -2.72
CA ILE A 93 3.16 -4.61 -2.04
C ILE A 93 4.04 -5.42 -1.09
N VAL A 94 3.60 -5.53 0.16
CA VAL A 94 4.18 -6.39 1.18
C VAL A 94 3.10 -7.22 1.83
N SER A 95 3.43 -8.46 2.19
CA SER A 95 2.49 -9.35 2.86
C SER A 95 3.18 -10.22 3.90
N ALA A 96 2.41 -10.58 4.93
CA ALA A 96 2.82 -11.54 5.94
C ALA A 96 1.60 -12.43 6.26
N GLY A 97 1.82 -13.74 6.34
CA GLY A 97 0.77 -14.72 6.59
C GLY A 97 1.32 -16.14 6.68
N GLY A 98 0.45 -17.15 6.63
CA GLY A 98 0.89 -18.55 6.59
C GLY A 98 1.25 -19.04 5.20
N GLY A 99 1.97 -20.16 5.13
CA GLY A 99 2.30 -20.84 3.87
C GLY A 99 3.15 -19.95 2.95
N PHE A 100 2.61 -19.58 1.78
CA PHE A 100 3.28 -18.75 0.79
C PHE A 100 3.38 -17.25 1.15
N GLY A 101 3.04 -16.86 2.38
CA GLY A 101 3.22 -15.49 2.88
C GLY A 101 2.37 -14.43 2.18
N GLY A 102 1.41 -14.84 1.34
CA GLY A 102 0.48 -13.98 0.61
C GLY A 102 0.85 -13.70 -0.86
N ALA A 103 1.78 -14.44 -1.44
CA ALA A 103 2.26 -14.18 -2.81
C ALA A 103 1.15 -14.16 -3.89
N ARG A 104 0.03 -14.88 -3.72
CA ARG A 104 -1.04 -14.90 -4.74
C ARG A 104 -1.84 -13.61 -4.75
N SER A 105 -2.06 -13.01 -3.57
CA SER A 105 -2.77 -11.73 -3.49
C SER A 105 -2.04 -10.59 -4.18
N HIS A 106 -0.69 -10.66 -4.28
CA HIS A 106 0.12 -9.67 -5.01
C HIS A 106 -0.27 -9.63 -6.49
N TYR A 107 -0.43 -10.78 -7.14
CA TYR A 107 -0.79 -10.84 -8.56
C TYR A 107 -2.18 -10.27 -8.82
N HIS A 108 -3.17 -10.61 -8.00
CA HIS A 108 -4.50 -10.03 -8.12
C HIS A 108 -4.50 -8.53 -7.85
N LEU A 109 -3.72 -8.05 -6.86
CA LEU A 109 -3.60 -6.62 -6.60
C LEU A 109 -2.92 -5.87 -7.76
N ARG A 110 -1.88 -6.46 -8.37
CA ARG A 110 -1.25 -5.90 -9.58
C ARG A 110 -2.24 -5.82 -10.73
N GLN A 111 -3.04 -6.87 -10.95
CA GLN A 111 -4.09 -6.87 -11.97
C GLN A 111 -5.12 -5.77 -11.74
N VAL A 112 -5.58 -5.58 -10.49
CA VAL A 112 -6.48 -4.47 -10.14
C VAL A 112 -5.81 -3.12 -10.38
N GLY A 113 -4.54 -2.97 -9.99
CA GLY A 113 -3.84 -1.71 -10.13
C GLY A 113 -3.52 -1.31 -11.57
N VAL A 114 -3.53 -2.25 -12.54
CA VAL A 114 -3.53 -1.89 -13.97
C VAL A 114 -4.74 -1.02 -14.31
N PHE A 115 -5.94 -1.38 -13.84
CA PHE A 115 -7.15 -0.57 -14.07
C PHE A 115 -7.12 0.75 -13.30
N LEU A 116 -6.55 0.76 -12.10
CA LEU A 116 -6.44 1.96 -11.26
C LEU A 116 -5.30 2.90 -11.67
N ASP A 117 -4.54 2.52 -12.70
CA ASP A 117 -3.36 3.25 -13.19
C ASP A 117 -2.28 3.44 -12.10
N LEU A 118 -2.06 2.39 -11.31
CA LEU A 118 -0.98 2.33 -10.31
C LEU A 118 0.30 1.81 -10.95
N HIS A 119 1.43 2.41 -10.59
CA HIS A 119 2.75 1.98 -11.04
C HIS A 119 3.45 1.18 -9.94
N PHE A 120 3.43 -0.14 -10.03
CA PHE A 120 4.11 -0.98 -9.05
C PHE A 120 5.61 -1.10 -9.33
N ILE A 121 6.42 -1.12 -8.26
CA ILE A 121 7.77 -1.69 -8.37
C ILE A 121 7.68 -3.18 -8.73
N ASN A 122 8.62 -3.66 -9.53
CA ASN A 122 8.68 -5.08 -9.92
C ASN A 122 9.56 -5.90 -8.99
N LYS A 123 10.63 -5.30 -8.45
CA LYS A 123 11.59 -5.96 -7.56
C LYS A 123 12.14 -4.98 -6.50
N PRO A 124 12.59 -5.48 -5.34
CA PRO A 124 12.39 -6.85 -4.87
C PRO A 124 10.92 -7.10 -4.49
N GLU A 125 10.52 -8.37 -4.49
CA GLU A 125 9.21 -8.78 -3.95
C GLU A 125 9.33 -9.18 -2.49
N PHE A 126 8.30 -8.88 -1.69
CA PHE A 126 8.27 -9.19 -0.27
C PHE A 126 6.96 -9.85 0.15
N TYR A 127 7.05 -11.12 0.50
CA TYR A 127 6.04 -11.89 1.19
C TYR A 127 6.75 -12.77 2.22
N LEU A 128 6.13 -12.92 3.39
CA LEU A 128 6.74 -13.55 4.56
C LEU A 128 5.82 -14.62 5.13
N ASN A 129 6.34 -15.84 5.30
CA ASN A 129 5.69 -16.88 6.10
C ASN A 129 5.87 -16.55 7.58
N ALA A 130 4.91 -15.82 8.15
CA ALA A 130 5.01 -15.21 9.48
C ALA A 130 5.02 -16.23 10.62
N PHE A 131 4.51 -17.43 10.38
CA PHE A 131 4.37 -18.49 11.39
C PHE A 131 5.48 -19.54 11.33
N GLN A 132 6.44 -19.39 10.41
CA GLN A 132 7.58 -20.30 10.30
C GLN A 132 8.66 -19.94 11.34
N PRO A 133 9.21 -20.91 12.09
CA PRO A 133 10.35 -20.68 12.97
C PRO A 133 11.62 -20.27 12.18
N PRO A 134 12.52 -19.45 12.77
CA PRO A 134 12.37 -18.75 14.04
C PRO A 134 11.30 -17.64 13.98
N ALA A 135 10.77 -17.25 15.14
CA ALA A 135 9.72 -16.24 15.23
C ALA A 135 10.07 -14.96 14.45
N LYS A 136 9.14 -14.50 13.61
CA LYS A 136 9.35 -13.32 12.76
C LYS A 136 8.91 -12.03 13.41
N PHE A 137 7.96 -12.12 14.33
CA PHE A 137 7.39 -10.98 15.06
C PHE A 137 7.45 -11.24 16.57
N ASP A 138 7.57 -10.17 17.35
CA ASP A 138 7.41 -10.20 18.81
C ASP A 138 5.91 -10.12 19.21
N SER A 139 5.64 -10.10 20.52
CA SER A 139 4.30 -10.02 21.08
C SER A 139 3.57 -8.70 20.78
N ASP A 140 4.31 -7.64 20.47
CA ASP A 140 3.77 -6.32 20.14
C ASP A 140 3.50 -6.18 18.63
N GLY A 141 3.87 -7.20 17.84
CA GLY A 141 3.71 -7.24 16.40
C GLY A 141 4.83 -6.52 15.64
N ASN A 142 5.96 -6.24 16.28
CA ASN A 142 7.12 -5.69 15.60
C ASN A 142 7.84 -6.81 14.85
N LEU A 143 8.28 -6.52 13.62
CA LEU A 143 9.15 -7.42 12.87
C LEU A 143 10.51 -7.49 13.58
N ILE A 144 10.93 -8.68 14.04
CA ILE A 144 12.20 -8.88 14.76
C ILE A 144 13.27 -9.59 13.92
N ASP A 145 12.85 -10.36 12.92
CA ASP A 145 13.74 -11.12 12.03
C ASP A 145 14.59 -10.19 11.14
N GLU A 146 15.91 -10.21 11.34
CA GLU A 146 16.86 -9.27 10.70
C GLU A 146 16.89 -9.42 9.16
N ASP A 147 16.85 -10.64 8.64
CA ASP A 147 16.80 -10.89 7.21
C ASP A 147 15.53 -10.29 6.57
N SER A 148 14.39 -10.44 7.25
CA SER A 148 13.14 -9.82 6.83
C SER A 148 13.18 -8.29 6.91
N LYS A 149 13.81 -7.72 7.94
CA LYS A 149 14.01 -6.26 8.03
C LYS A 149 14.83 -5.72 6.88
N GLU A 150 15.94 -6.39 6.54
CA GLU A 150 16.79 -5.94 5.42
C GLU A 150 16.04 -6.09 4.08
N ARG A 151 15.33 -7.19 3.84
CA ARG A 151 14.50 -7.34 2.63
C ARG A 151 13.39 -6.27 2.54
N MET A 152 12.74 -5.94 3.66
CA MET A 152 11.74 -4.87 3.73
C MET A 152 12.37 -3.52 3.39
N LYS A 153 13.55 -3.21 3.93
CA LYS A 153 14.30 -2.00 3.61
C LYS A 153 14.60 -1.90 2.11
N GLN A 154 14.98 -2.99 1.45
CA GLN A 154 15.22 -2.99 0.01
C GLN A 154 13.94 -2.68 -0.81
N VAL A 155 12.77 -3.16 -0.37
CA VAL A 155 11.48 -2.76 -0.96
C VAL A 155 11.25 -1.27 -0.82
N LEU A 156 11.48 -0.71 0.38
CA LEU A 156 11.28 0.73 0.64
C LEU A 156 12.23 1.60 -0.19
N LEU A 157 13.50 1.22 -0.31
CA LEU A 157 14.48 1.92 -1.15
C LEU A 157 14.10 1.85 -2.63
N SER A 158 13.61 0.69 -3.11
CA SER A 158 13.13 0.54 -4.49
C SER A 158 11.89 1.40 -4.75
N LEU A 159 10.91 1.42 -3.83
CA LEU A 159 9.74 2.29 -3.90
C LEU A 159 10.15 3.76 -3.92
N GLN A 160 11.07 4.15 -3.04
CA GLN A 160 11.60 5.52 -2.98
C GLN A 160 12.20 5.95 -4.31
N ALA A 161 13.15 5.16 -4.84
CA ALA A 161 13.81 5.44 -6.10
C ALA A 161 12.81 5.51 -7.27
N PHE A 162 11.82 4.60 -7.28
CA PHE A 162 10.81 4.61 -8.33
C PHE A 162 9.89 5.82 -8.25
N THR A 163 9.50 6.23 -7.04
CA THR A 163 8.68 7.43 -6.81
C THR A 163 9.39 8.67 -7.36
N LEU A 164 10.67 8.85 -7.05
CA LEU A 164 11.46 9.97 -7.57
C LEU A 164 11.61 9.94 -9.10
N ARG A 165 11.59 8.75 -9.72
CA ARG A 165 11.66 8.60 -11.17
C ARG A 165 10.38 9.04 -11.87
N LEU A 166 9.22 8.85 -11.24
CA LEU A 166 7.92 9.23 -11.79
C LEU A 166 7.59 10.71 -11.57
N GLN A 167 8.18 11.34 -10.56
CA GLN A 167 8.01 12.77 -10.35
C GLN A 167 8.53 13.56 -11.57
N PRO A 168 7.82 14.62 -12.00
CA PRO A 168 8.30 15.49 -13.06
C PRO A 168 9.71 16.01 -12.74
N LYS A 169 10.62 15.92 -13.70
CA LYS A 169 11.91 16.60 -13.59
C LYS A 169 11.64 18.09 -13.80
N ASN A 170 11.68 18.86 -12.72
CA ASN A 170 11.74 20.32 -12.78
C ASN A 170 13.04 20.79 -13.43
#